data_AF-A0A925LTI0-F1
#
_entry.id   AF-A0A925LTI0-F1
#
_cell.length_a   1.000
_cell.length_b   1.000
_cell.length_c   1.000
_cell.angle_alpha   90.00
_cell.angle_beta   90.00
_cell.angle_gamma   90.00
#
_symmetry.space_group_name_H-M   'P 1'
#
loop_
_entity.id
_entity.type
_entity.pdbx_description
1 polymer ?
#
loop_
_entity_poly.entity_id
_entity_poly.type
_entity_poly.pdbx_seq_one_letter_code
_entity_poly.pdbx_strand_id
1 'polypeptide(L)'
;FNIFMCVFFITLAFAFADPYFFIGYLVSIAIFGLYQAIFMANAGGAWDNAKKIVEVDMHEKGTELHAATVVGDTVGDPFKDTSSVALNPVIKFTTLFGLLAVELAVSISKEQTALDFHTSTGISLNLVIALVLFLIASFFVHRSFYGMRIGEKA
;
A
#
# COMPACT_ATOMS: atom_id res chain seq x y z
N PHE A 1 12.38 3.37 1.87
CA PHE A 1 12.36 2.69 3.18
C PHE A 1 11.15 3.08 4.03
N ASN A 2 10.83 4.37 4.20
CA ASN A 2 9.73 4.83 5.07
C ASN A 2 8.35 4.22 4.73
N ILE A 3 8.00 4.10 3.44
CA ILE A 3 6.71 3.52 3.01
C ILE A 3 6.62 2.03 3.34
N PHE A 4 7.71 1.27 3.19
CA PHE A 4 7.74 -0.14 3.58
C PHE A 4 7.49 -0.31 5.08
N MET A 5 8.16 0.51 5.91
CA MET A 5 7.96 0.49 7.37
C MET A 5 6.51 0.88 7.74
N CYS A 6 5.92 1.83 7.03
CA CYS A 6 4.51 2.18 7.19
C CYS A 6 3.60 0.96 6.92
N VAL A 7 3.74 0.32 5.75
CA VAL A 7 2.92 -0.85 5.37
C VAL A 7 3.12 -1.99 6.35
N PHE A 8 4.35 -2.22 6.82
CA PHE A 8 4.64 -3.23 7.82
C PHE A 8 3.91 -2.95 9.15
N PHE A 9 4.15 -1.78 9.76
CA PHE A 9 3.57 -1.47 11.08
C PHE A 9 2.05 -1.35 11.05
N ILE A 10 1.46 -0.84 9.96
CA ILE A 10 -0.01 -0.75 9.85
C ILE A 10 -0.65 -2.14 9.71
N THR A 11 0.00 -3.05 8.97
CA THR A 11 -0.45 -4.44 8.83
C THR A 11 -0.46 -5.13 10.18
N LEU A 12 0.63 -5.00 10.95
CA LEU A 12 0.70 -5.55 12.29
C LEU A 12 -0.36 -4.90 13.21
N ALA A 13 -0.48 -3.57 13.21
CA ALA A 13 -1.47 -2.88 14.04
C ALA A 13 -2.89 -3.41 13.81
N PHE A 14 -3.29 -3.61 12.55
CA PHE A 14 -4.62 -4.14 12.22
C PHE A 14 -4.79 -5.61 12.61
N ALA A 15 -3.76 -6.44 12.45
CA ALA A 15 -3.79 -7.84 12.88
C ALA A 15 -3.95 -7.98 14.40
N PHE A 16 -3.31 -7.10 15.17
CA PHE A 16 -3.42 -7.07 16.64
C PHE A 16 -4.73 -6.43 17.14
N ALA A 17 -5.35 -5.54 16.36
CA ALA A 17 -6.58 -4.88 16.75
C ALA A 17 -7.77 -5.86 16.82
N ASP A 18 -8.02 -6.59 15.74
CA ASP A 18 -9.04 -7.63 15.66
C ASP A 18 -8.72 -8.59 14.49
N PRO A 19 -8.50 -9.89 14.75
CA PRO A 19 -8.24 -10.88 13.70
C PRO A 19 -9.34 -10.98 12.64
N TYR A 20 -10.62 -10.84 13.01
CA TYR A 20 -11.73 -10.95 12.06
C TYR A 20 -11.77 -9.76 11.10
N PHE A 21 -11.59 -8.56 11.66
CA PHE A 21 -11.39 -7.35 10.86
C PHE A 21 -10.20 -7.51 9.91
N PHE A 22 -9.07 -8.04 10.41
CA PHE A 22 -7.87 -8.21 9.60
C PHE A 22 -8.05 -9.20 8.43
N ILE A 23 -8.82 -10.28 8.61
CA ILE A 23 -9.18 -11.18 7.52
C ILE A 23 -9.94 -10.42 6.42
N GLY A 24 -10.92 -9.58 6.80
CA GLY A 24 -11.63 -8.73 5.85
C GLY A 24 -10.69 -7.76 5.12
N TYR A 25 -9.72 -7.19 5.81
CA TYR A 25 -8.67 -6.35 5.22
C TYR A 25 -7.82 -7.11 4.20
N LEU A 26 -7.40 -8.34 4.49
CA LEU A 26 -6.61 -9.16 3.57
C LEU A 26 -7.39 -9.52 2.29
N VAL A 27 -8.67 -9.85 2.42
CA VAL A 27 -9.54 -10.12 1.25
C VAL A 27 -9.71 -8.85 0.42
N SER A 28 -9.93 -7.71 1.07
CA SER A 28 -10.06 -6.41 0.41
C SER A 28 -8.80 -6.03 -0.37
N ILE A 29 -7.62 -6.05 0.26
CA ILE A 29 -6.37 -5.66 -0.42
C ILE A 29 -6.03 -6.60 -1.57
N ALA A 30 -6.37 -7.89 -1.48
CA ALA A 30 -6.18 -8.84 -2.56
C ALA A 30 -7.08 -8.52 -3.77
N ILE A 31 -8.38 -8.28 -3.55
CA ILE A 31 -9.33 -8.00 -4.62
C ILE A 31 -9.05 -6.63 -5.23
N PHE A 32 -9.12 -5.57 -4.44
CA PHE A 32 -8.96 -4.20 -4.93
C PHE A 32 -7.55 -3.95 -5.45
N GLY A 33 -6.52 -4.47 -4.76
CA GLY A 33 -5.13 -4.32 -5.19
C GLY A 33 -4.85 -5.04 -6.51
N LEU A 34 -5.40 -6.24 -6.73
CA LEU A 34 -5.25 -6.96 -7.99
C LEU A 34 -5.87 -6.19 -9.15
N TYR A 35 -7.14 -5.78 -9.02
CA TYR A 35 -7.83 -5.06 -10.10
C TYR A 35 -7.17 -3.70 -10.38
N GLN A 36 -6.71 -3.00 -9.34
CA GLN A 36 -5.97 -1.74 -9.50
C GLN A 36 -4.64 -1.95 -10.21
N ALA A 37 -3.90 -3.02 -9.91
CA ALA A 37 -2.64 -3.34 -10.59
C ALA A 37 -2.85 -3.61 -12.08
N ILE A 38 -3.87 -4.41 -12.42
CA ILE A 38 -4.23 -4.73 -13.80
C ILE A 38 -4.65 -3.47 -14.54
N PHE A 39 -5.50 -2.64 -13.92
CA PHE A 39 -5.95 -1.39 -14.52
C PHE A 39 -4.77 -0.47 -14.86
N MET A 40 -3.87 -0.22 -13.91
CA MET A 40 -2.72 0.67 -14.12
C MET A 40 -1.75 0.13 -15.19
N ALA A 41 -1.49 -1.18 -15.19
CA ALA A 41 -0.65 -1.82 -16.20
C ALA A 41 -1.26 -1.68 -17.61
N ASN A 42 -2.55 -1.98 -17.75
CA ASN A 42 -3.24 -1.93 -19.04
C ASN A 42 -3.43 -0.50 -19.54
N ALA A 43 -3.80 0.45 -18.66
CA ALA A 43 -3.98 1.85 -19.04
C ALA A 43 -2.66 2.47 -19.49
N GLY A 44 -1.57 2.28 -18.74
CA GLY A 44 -0.25 2.78 -19.14
C GLY A 44 0.27 2.13 -20.42
N GLY A 45 0.08 0.82 -20.58
CA GLY A 45 0.44 0.10 -21.82
C GLY A 45 -0.37 0.56 -23.03
N ALA A 46 -1.66 0.87 -22.85
CA ALA A 46 -2.51 1.39 -23.92
C ALA A 46 -2.04 2.78 -24.39
N TRP A 47 -1.67 3.68 -23.47
CA TRP A 47 -1.13 4.98 -23.83
C TRP A 47 0.23 4.90 -24.54
N ASP A 48 1.15 4.03 -24.10
CA ASP A 48 2.42 3.81 -24.81
C ASP A 48 2.20 3.25 -26.22
N ASN A 49 1.29 2.27 -26.36
CA ASN A 49 0.98 1.68 -27.67
C ASN A 49 0.30 2.69 -28.60
N ALA A 50 -0.60 3.54 -28.08
CA ALA A 50 -1.22 4.60 -28.87
C ALA A 50 -0.18 5.60 -29.39
N LYS A 51 0.79 6.00 -28.56
CA LYS A 51 1.93 6.83 -28.97
C LYS A 51 2.74 6.13 -30.07
N LYS A 52 3.05 4.83 -29.92
CA LYS A 52 3.79 4.06 -30.93
C LYS A 52 3.07 3.98 -32.28
N ILE A 53 1.75 3.85 -32.30
CA ILE A 53 0.96 3.88 -33.56
C ILE A 53 1.13 5.22 -34.28
N VAL A 54 1.01 6.34 -33.55
CA VAL A 54 1.19 7.68 -34.14
C VAL A 54 2.62 7.87 -34.65
N GLU A 55 3.61 7.35 -33.92
CA GLU A 55 5.03 7.48 -34.26
C GLU A 55 5.49 6.60 -35.44
N VAL A 56 5.00 5.37 -35.52
CA VAL A 56 5.53 4.33 -36.41
C VAL A 56 4.58 4.02 -37.56
N ASP A 57 3.28 3.92 -37.33
CA ASP A 57 2.33 3.56 -38.39
C ASP A 57 1.87 4.82 -39.13
N MET A 58 1.51 5.87 -38.39
CA MET A 58 1.02 7.13 -38.98
C MET A 58 2.16 8.09 -39.39
N HIS A 59 3.36 7.91 -38.85
CA HIS A 59 4.53 8.75 -39.13
C HIS A 59 4.32 10.24 -38.80
N GLU A 60 3.41 10.57 -37.88
CA GLU A 60 3.00 11.94 -37.57
C GLU A 60 3.80 12.55 -36.40
N LYS A 61 5.11 12.27 -36.33
CA LYS A 61 5.98 12.85 -35.29
C LYS A 61 6.02 14.37 -35.36
N GLY A 62 5.89 15.02 -34.21
CA GLY A 62 5.93 16.48 -34.09
C GLY A 62 4.61 17.20 -34.40
N THR A 63 3.53 16.45 -34.66
CA THR A 63 2.18 17.01 -34.80
C THR A 63 1.52 17.23 -33.42
N GLU A 64 0.42 17.98 -33.38
CA GLU A 64 -0.38 18.12 -32.16
C GLU A 64 -0.91 16.77 -31.64
N LEU A 65 -1.21 15.83 -32.55
CA LEU A 65 -1.61 14.47 -32.19
C LEU A 65 -0.48 13.71 -31.47
N HIS A 66 0.75 13.81 -31.98
CA HIS A 66 1.92 13.24 -31.32
C HIS A 66 2.14 13.85 -29.94
N ALA A 67 2.04 15.18 -29.80
CA ALA A 67 2.16 15.84 -28.50
C ALA A 67 1.12 15.34 -27.48
N ALA A 68 -0.14 15.16 -27.90
CA ALA A 68 -1.20 14.65 -27.03
C ALA A 68 -0.93 13.21 -26.56
N THR A 69 -0.45 12.33 -27.46
CA THR A 69 -0.13 10.94 -27.10
C THR A 69 1.11 10.83 -26.20
N VAL A 70 2.10 11.73 -26.35
CA VAL A 70 3.24 11.83 -25.44
C VAL A 70 2.79 12.22 -24.02
N VAL A 71 1.83 13.14 -23.88
CA VAL A 71 1.24 13.46 -22.57
C VAL A 71 0.54 12.24 -21.96
N GLY A 72 -0.19 11.45 -22.76
CA GLY A 72 -0.80 10.21 -22.29
C GLY A 72 0.22 9.20 -21.76
N ASP A 73 1.30 8.96 -22.51
CA ASP A 73 2.34 8.01 -22.11
C ASP A 73 3.13 8.49 -20.87
N THR A 74 3.43 9.80 -20.76
CA THR A 74 4.10 10.34 -19.56
C THR A 74 3.25 10.21 -18.29
N VAL A 75 1.92 10.24 -18.39
CA VAL A 75 1.01 9.89 -17.28
C VAL A 75 0.98 8.38 -17.04
N GLY A 76 1.07 7.58 -18.11
CA GLY A 76 1.03 6.12 -18.08
C GLY A 76 2.29 5.44 -17.54
N ASP A 77 3.47 6.05 -17.71
CA ASP A 77 4.77 5.48 -17.33
C ASP A 77 4.85 5.13 -15.82
N PRO A 78 4.52 6.04 -14.89
CA PRO A 78 4.47 5.69 -13.47
C PRO A 78 3.49 4.56 -13.16
N PHE A 79 2.38 4.47 -13.90
CA PHE A 79 1.34 3.47 -13.68
C PHE A 79 1.81 2.07 -14.11
N LYS A 80 2.34 1.92 -15.33
CA LYS A 80 2.76 0.61 -15.87
C LYS A 80 4.10 0.13 -15.31
N ASP A 81 5.06 1.03 -15.04
CA ASP A 81 6.42 0.63 -14.70
C ASP A 81 6.73 0.66 -13.20
N THR A 82 5.96 1.43 -12.41
CA THR A 82 6.23 1.61 -10.98
C THR A 82 5.07 1.11 -10.12
N SER A 83 3.92 1.77 -10.18
CA SER A 83 2.82 1.56 -9.22
C SER A 83 2.16 0.19 -9.38
N SER A 84 1.88 -0.26 -10.62
CA SER A 84 1.27 -1.57 -10.86
C SER A 84 2.19 -2.73 -10.48
N VAL A 85 3.48 -2.63 -10.81
CA VAL A 85 4.50 -3.63 -10.47
C VAL A 85 4.68 -3.73 -8.95
N ALA A 86 4.62 -2.59 -8.23
CA ALA A 86 4.79 -2.54 -6.78
C ALA A 86 3.63 -3.16 -5.97
N LEU A 87 2.42 -3.24 -6.53
CA LEU A 87 1.26 -3.77 -5.82
C LEU A 87 1.39 -5.26 -5.48
N ASN A 88 1.98 -6.07 -6.37
CA ASN A 88 2.12 -7.51 -6.15
C ASN A 88 3.03 -7.84 -4.93
N PRO A 89 4.24 -7.26 -4.79
CA PRO A 89 5.01 -7.34 -3.56
C PRO A 89 4.25 -6.83 -2.33
N VAL A 90 3.56 -5.69 -2.41
CA VAL A 90 2.81 -5.12 -1.28
C VAL A 90 1.75 -6.09 -0.77
N ILE A 91 0.96 -6.70 -1.65
CA ILE A 91 -0.07 -7.69 -1.29
C ILE A 91 0.59 -8.91 -0.65
N LYS A 92 1.63 -9.48 -1.27
CA LYS A 92 2.33 -10.67 -0.75
C LYS A 92 2.98 -10.44 0.61
N PHE A 93 3.59 -9.28 0.82
CA PHE A 93 4.18 -8.94 2.11
C PHE A 93 3.12 -8.72 3.19
N THR A 94 2.04 -8.01 2.86
CA THR A 94 0.93 -7.75 3.78
C THR A 94 0.27 -9.06 4.22
N THR A 95 0.05 -10.00 3.30
CA THR A 95 -0.55 -11.31 3.63
C THR A 95 0.41 -12.19 4.43
N LEU A 96 1.69 -12.27 4.03
CA LEU A 96 2.69 -13.09 4.72
C LEU A 96 2.90 -12.64 6.17
N PHE A 97 3.21 -11.36 6.39
CA PHE A 97 3.42 -10.84 7.75
C PHE A 97 2.11 -10.72 8.53
N GLY A 98 1.00 -10.49 7.84
CA GLY A 98 -0.33 -10.44 8.44
C GLY A 98 -0.72 -11.74 9.13
N LEU A 99 -0.54 -12.88 8.45
CA LEU A 99 -0.87 -14.18 9.04
C LEU A 99 -0.02 -14.48 10.28
N LEU A 100 1.28 -14.17 10.22
CA LEU A 100 2.19 -14.30 11.38
C LEU A 100 1.75 -13.40 12.55
N ALA A 101 1.34 -12.17 12.26
CA ALA A 101 0.87 -11.23 13.27
C ALA A 101 -0.46 -11.68 13.92
N VAL A 102 -1.39 -12.25 13.14
CA VAL A 102 -2.63 -12.82 13.68
C VAL A 102 -2.36 -13.99 14.62
N GLU A 103 -1.47 -14.91 14.23
CA GLU A 103 -1.08 -16.04 15.09
C GLU A 103 -0.47 -15.56 16.42
N LEU A 104 0.39 -14.55 16.35
CA LEU A 104 1.00 -13.94 17.53
C LEU A 104 -0.04 -13.23 18.41
N ALA A 105 -0.97 -12.47 17.82
CA ALA A 105 -2.04 -11.79 18.54
C ALA A 105 -2.96 -12.78 19.28
N VAL A 106 -3.33 -13.90 18.65
CA VAL A 106 -4.15 -14.94 19.27
C VAL A 106 -3.40 -15.65 20.41
N SER A 107 -2.09 -15.83 20.25
CA SER A 107 -1.24 -16.46 21.26
C SER A 107 -1.10 -15.58 22.51
N ILE A 108 -0.86 -14.28 22.34
CA ILE A 108 -0.74 -13.31 23.44
C ILE A 108 -2.05 -13.18 24.22
N SER A 109 -3.21 -13.20 23.55
CA SER A 109 -4.51 -13.15 24.25
C SER A 109 -4.74 -14.29 25.24
N LYS A 110 -4.05 -15.43 25.07
CA LYS A 110 -4.18 -16.61 25.94
C LYS A 110 -3.13 -16.63 27.05
N GLU A 111 -2.18 -15.70 27.04
CA GLU A 111 -1.10 -15.64 28.02
C GLU A 111 -1.62 -15.11 29.36
N GLN A 112 -1.16 -15.71 30.47
CA GLN A 112 -1.54 -15.31 31.82
C GLN A 112 -1.29 -13.81 32.06
N THR A 113 -0.15 -13.29 31.61
CA THR A 113 0.21 -11.87 31.69
C THR A 113 -0.84 -10.96 31.04
N ALA A 114 -1.40 -11.37 29.89
CA ALA A 114 -2.39 -10.58 29.17
C ALA A 114 -3.76 -10.60 29.89
N LEU A 115 -4.11 -11.74 30.49
CA LEU A 115 -5.32 -11.89 31.31
C LEU A 115 -5.23 -11.05 32.59
N ASP A 116 -4.08 -11.04 33.26
CA ASP A 116 -3.83 -10.23 34.45
C ASP A 116 -3.89 -8.74 34.12
N PHE A 117 -3.32 -8.33 32.98
CA PHE A 117 -3.38 -6.97 32.47
C PHE A 117 -4.83 -6.53 32.18
N HIS A 118 -5.59 -7.35 31.47
CA HIS A 118 -7.00 -7.07 31.18
C HIS A 118 -7.84 -6.96 32.46
N THR A 119 -7.60 -7.83 33.44
CA THR A 119 -8.32 -7.80 34.72
C THR A 119 -7.99 -6.56 35.55
N SER A 120 -6.75 -6.09 35.48
CA SER A 120 -6.27 -4.93 36.25
C SER A 120 -6.64 -3.58 35.63
N THR A 121 -6.73 -3.50 34.29
CA THR A 121 -6.91 -2.23 33.57
C THR A 121 -8.25 -2.12 32.84
N GLY A 122 -8.94 -3.24 32.62
CA GLY A 122 -10.13 -3.31 31.76
C GLY A 122 -9.81 -3.19 30.26
N ILE A 123 -8.54 -3.20 29.86
CA ILE A 123 -8.10 -3.04 28.47
C ILE A 123 -7.32 -4.28 28.03
N SER A 124 -7.58 -4.79 26.82
CA SER A 124 -6.84 -5.90 26.24
C SER A 124 -5.42 -5.50 25.87
N LEU A 125 -4.42 -6.30 26.25
CA LEU A 125 -3.02 -6.07 25.90
C LEU A 125 -2.80 -5.94 24.38
N ASN A 126 -3.51 -6.73 23.59
CA ASN A 126 -3.48 -6.66 22.13
C ASN A 126 -3.88 -5.28 21.58
N LEU A 127 -4.88 -4.64 22.18
CA LEU A 127 -5.31 -3.30 21.75
C LEU A 127 -4.24 -2.26 22.07
N VAL A 128 -3.55 -2.39 23.21
CA VAL A 128 -2.42 -1.52 23.55
C VAL A 128 -1.30 -1.68 22.53
N ILE A 129 -0.93 -2.91 22.19
CA ILE A 129 0.07 -3.22 21.16
C ILE A 129 -0.36 -2.64 19.80
N ALA A 130 -1.62 -2.86 19.40
CA ALA A 130 -2.18 -2.34 18.15
C ALA A 130 -2.08 -0.80 18.09
N LEU A 131 -2.43 -0.09 19.17
CA LEU A 131 -2.35 1.37 19.24
C LEU A 131 -0.90 1.86 19.12
N VAL A 132 0.04 1.24 19.84
CA VAL A 132 1.46 1.60 19.75
C VAL A 132 1.98 1.43 18.33
N LEU A 133 1.69 0.28 17.70
CA LEU A 133 2.10 0.00 16.32
C LEU A 133 1.44 0.97 15.34
N PHE A 134 0.18 1.33 15.54
CA PHE A 134 -0.54 2.29 14.72
C PHE A 134 0.05 3.70 14.82
N LEU A 135 0.47 4.12 16.02
CA LEU A 135 1.15 5.41 16.22
C LEU A 135 2.52 5.44 15.53
N ILE A 136 3.28 4.33 15.61
CA ILE A 136 4.54 4.18 14.86
C ILE A 136 4.29 4.27 13.35
N ALA A 137 3.27 3.57 12.85
CA ALA A 137 2.88 3.65 11.44
C ALA A 137 2.52 5.09 11.04
N SER A 138 1.69 5.76 11.84
CA SER A 138 1.27 7.15 11.63
C SER A 138 2.45 8.12 11.60
N PHE A 139 3.45 7.92 12.46
CA PHE A 139 4.68 8.68 12.43
C PHE A 139 5.45 8.49 11.11
N PHE A 140 5.58 7.25 10.62
CA PHE A 140 6.24 6.98 9.34
C PHE A 140 5.45 7.53 8.15
N VAL A 141 4.11 7.48 8.18
CA VAL A 141 3.24 8.14 7.19
C VAL A 141 3.54 9.63 7.16
N HIS A 142 3.43 10.29 8.32
CA HIS A 142 3.66 11.73 8.42
C HIS A 142 5.05 12.10 7.91
N ARG A 143 6.10 11.40 8.37
CA ARG A 143 7.47 11.62 7.91
C ARG A 143 7.62 11.42 6.41
N SER A 144 6.95 10.42 5.82
CA SER A 144 7.01 10.13 4.39
C SER A 144 6.39 11.27 3.58
N PHE A 145 5.18 11.72 3.91
CA PHE A 145 4.47 12.71 3.09
C PHE A 145 4.84 14.15 3.40
N TYR A 146 5.04 14.50 4.67
CA TYR A 146 5.34 15.87 5.09
C TYR A 146 6.83 16.18 5.09
N GLY A 147 7.69 15.17 5.24
CA GLY A 147 9.15 15.35 5.12
C GLY A 147 9.63 15.60 3.68
N MET A 148 8.78 15.35 2.67
CA MET A 148 9.08 15.62 1.26
C MET A 148 8.47 16.94 0.75
N ARG A 149 7.79 17.71 1.61
CA ARG A 149 7.35 19.05 1.25
C ARG A 149 8.59 19.93 1.10
N ILE A 150 8.89 20.28 -0.14
CA ILE A 150 9.86 21.33 -0.44
C ILE A 150 9.29 22.59 0.20
N GLY A 151 9.95 23.13 1.23
CA GLY A 151 9.54 24.37 1.85
C GLY A 151 9.47 25.46 0.79
N GLU A 152 8.49 26.36 0.91
CA GLU A 152 8.45 27.62 0.18
C GLU A 152 9.76 28.39 0.45
N LYS A 153 10.77 28.14 -0.36
CA LYS A 153 11.79 29.12 -0.67
C LYS A 153 11.55 29.51 -2.11
N ALA A 154 10.58 30.42 -2.24
CA ALA A 154 10.50 31.35 -3.35
C ALA A 154 11.78 32.22 -3.39
#